data_AF-A0A7W5ZQA1-F1
#
_entry.id   AF-A0A7W5ZQA1-F1
#
_cell.length_a   1.000
_cell.length_b   1.000
_cell.length_c   1.000
_cell.angle_alpha   90.00
_cell.angle_beta   90.00
_cell.angle_gamma   90.00
#
_symmetry.space_group_name_H-M   'P 1'
#
loop_
_entity.id
_entity.type
_entity.pdbx_description
1 polymer ?
#
loop_
_entity_poly.entity_id
_entity_poly.type
_entity_poly.pdbx_seq_one_letter_code
_entity_poly.pdbx_strand_id
1 'polypeptide(L)'
;MRTVLLFCLLLSFQAIAQDKGDLIFIFQKSKYEFVSKQMEQTQLLESFRRHANYTLSFPRDIPVYFCDCGIENAFYQPIGNGGYIKMCYEYINAMFNKLIQKNGKDEAGIKLAASAVLVLYHELGHAIDHQFDLATTGKHEDLADEFALWLLLKHPAAETQKIAYYSILNWYYSAKSLENAIFMGRAKYADTHSPSLERYFTLLSLFCGSNMNRAYQWQLIGDDIFKPYQLPLSRAKRSKDEYENFINDWKRVLGPFLKSNSSSTDTQYAAVDTVVAPSRHYQIHPSQLQNTSTGKVGVALNVTGFGFGQRPPVNDTFNESGRITFQITVDEIGNITGIRTKESTVSEKVVELYKQAVLKMKLVPKSDNVLSTSQGTITFNIKGQ
;
A
#
# COMPACT_ATOMS: atom_id res chain seq x y z
N MET A 1 59.54 3.58 15.68
CA MET A 1 58.09 3.82 15.86
C MET A 1 57.59 4.64 14.68
N ARG A 2 56.94 4.02 13.69
CA ARG A 2 56.27 4.71 12.58
C ARG A 2 54.79 4.40 12.69
N THR A 3 54.02 5.42 13.09
CA THR A 3 52.58 5.39 13.27
C THR A 3 51.91 5.27 11.90
N VAL A 4 51.26 4.15 11.62
CA VAL A 4 50.39 3.99 10.45
C VAL A 4 49.02 4.52 10.86
N LEU A 5 48.64 5.70 10.35
CA LEU A 5 47.26 6.17 10.40
C LEU A 5 46.45 5.37 9.36
N LEU A 6 45.60 4.48 9.84
CA LEU A 6 44.58 3.84 9.02
C LEU A 6 43.43 4.84 8.83
N PHE A 7 43.38 5.51 7.69
CA PHE A 7 42.24 6.34 7.31
C PHE A 7 41.12 5.40 6.82
N CYS A 8 40.25 4.95 7.73
CA CYS A 8 39.00 4.30 7.36
C CYS A 8 38.05 5.35 6.78
N LEU A 9 38.17 5.59 5.47
CA LEU A 9 37.11 6.20 4.68
C LEU A 9 35.89 5.28 4.74
N LEU A 10 34.96 5.58 5.66
CA LEU A 10 33.58 5.10 5.62
C LEU A 10 32.90 5.72 4.39
N LEU A 11 33.24 5.20 3.21
CA LEU A 11 32.38 5.34 2.03
C LEU A 11 31.12 4.55 2.35
N SER A 12 30.10 5.23 2.87
CA SER A 12 28.73 4.72 2.87
C SER A 12 28.34 4.53 1.40
N PHE A 13 28.58 3.34 0.87
CA PHE A 13 27.91 2.89 -0.34
C PHE A 13 26.43 2.82 0.01
N GLN A 14 25.69 3.91 -0.20
CA GLN A 14 24.25 3.78 -0.40
C GLN A 14 24.13 2.92 -1.65
N ALA A 15 23.82 1.64 -1.45
CA ALA A 15 23.53 0.75 -2.55
C ALA A 15 22.37 1.40 -3.33
N ILE A 16 22.62 1.75 -4.60
CA ILE A 16 21.56 2.18 -5.50
C ILE A 16 20.50 1.08 -5.45
N ALA A 17 19.25 1.44 -5.14
CA ALA A 17 18.22 0.42 -5.06
C ALA A 17 18.07 -0.23 -6.43
N GLN A 18 18.29 -1.54 -6.46
CA GLN A 18 18.03 -2.31 -7.66
C GLN A 18 16.52 -2.47 -7.78
N ASP A 19 15.97 -1.92 -8.85
CA ASP A 19 14.57 -2.09 -9.23
C ASP A 19 14.30 -3.56 -9.59
N LYS A 20 13.60 -4.26 -8.71
CA LYS A 20 13.29 -5.70 -8.77
C LYS A 20 11.80 -5.97 -8.61
N GLY A 21 10.98 -4.95 -8.42
CA GLY A 21 9.56 -5.11 -8.23
C GLY A 21 8.75 -3.89 -8.63
N ASP A 22 7.46 -4.02 -8.40
CA ASP A 22 6.45 -3.06 -8.81
C ASP A 22 5.38 -2.88 -7.73
N LEU A 23 4.68 -1.74 -7.76
CA LEU A 23 3.36 -1.61 -7.14
C LEU A 23 2.34 -2.34 -8.01
N ILE A 24 1.71 -3.37 -7.45
CA ILE A 24 0.82 -4.29 -8.17
C ILE A 24 -0.58 -4.26 -7.56
N PHE A 25 -1.60 -3.89 -8.35
CA PHE A 25 -2.98 -3.92 -7.88
C PHE A 25 -3.60 -5.30 -8.06
N ILE A 26 -4.31 -5.75 -7.02
CA ILE A 26 -5.03 -7.02 -6.99
C ILE A 26 -6.45 -6.74 -6.53
N PHE A 27 -7.40 -6.77 -7.46
CA PHE A 27 -8.82 -6.58 -7.18
C PHE A 27 -9.48 -7.92 -6.86
N GLN A 28 -10.08 -8.03 -5.68
CA GLN A 28 -10.87 -9.19 -5.28
C GLN A 28 -12.36 -8.90 -5.44
N LYS A 29 -13.14 -9.99 -5.61
CA LYS A 29 -14.60 -9.90 -5.60
C LYS A 29 -15.06 -9.34 -4.25
N SER A 30 -16.06 -8.47 -4.29
CA SER A 30 -16.57 -7.76 -3.11
C SER A 30 -18.08 -7.79 -3.07
N LYS A 31 -18.65 -7.76 -1.86
CA LYS A 31 -20.08 -7.44 -1.66
C LYS A 31 -20.41 -5.97 -1.98
N TYR A 32 -19.41 -5.10 -2.06
CA TYR A 32 -19.53 -3.70 -2.46
C TYR A 32 -19.30 -3.53 -3.97
N GLU A 33 -20.17 -4.15 -4.77
CA GLU A 33 -19.99 -4.29 -6.23
C GLU A 33 -19.82 -2.95 -6.96
N PHE A 34 -20.57 -1.92 -6.54
CA PHE A 34 -20.48 -0.60 -7.16
C PHE A 34 -19.07 0.01 -7.00
N VAL A 35 -18.59 0.16 -5.77
CA VAL A 35 -17.30 0.81 -5.53
C VAL A 35 -16.13 -0.06 -6.00
N SER A 36 -16.21 -1.39 -5.87
CA SER A 36 -15.17 -2.29 -6.38
C SER A 36 -15.01 -2.15 -7.89
N LYS A 37 -16.13 -2.15 -8.64
CA LYS A 37 -16.12 -1.90 -10.08
C LYS A 37 -15.58 -0.51 -10.43
N GLN A 38 -15.95 0.52 -9.67
CA GLN A 38 -15.41 1.87 -9.89
C GLN A 38 -13.89 1.93 -9.67
N MET A 39 -13.36 1.30 -8.62
CA MET A 39 -11.92 1.26 -8.34
C MET A 39 -11.16 0.46 -9.39
N GLU A 40 -11.71 -0.67 -9.83
CA GLU A 40 -11.09 -1.52 -10.84
C GLU A 40 -11.08 -0.88 -12.23
N GLN A 41 -12.17 -0.21 -12.61
CA GLN A 41 -12.32 0.32 -13.97
C GLN A 41 -11.79 1.75 -14.14
N THR A 42 -11.45 2.42 -13.03
CA THR A 42 -10.96 3.79 -13.12
C THR A 42 -9.55 3.84 -13.71
N GLN A 43 -9.39 4.59 -14.80
CA GLN A 43 -8.07 4.88 -15.36
C GLN A 43 -7.22 5.74 -14.41
N LEU A 44 -7.85 6.41 -13.44
CA LEU A 44 -7.17 7.31 -12.52
C LEU A 44 -6.24 6.55 -11.57
N LEU A 45 -6.75 5.54 -10.85
CA LEU A 45 -5.93 4.74 -9.93
C LEU A 45 -4.80 4.03 -10.67
N GLU A 46 -5.09 3.51 -11.86
CA GLU A 46 -4.07 2.88 -12.70
C GLU A 46 -3.01 3.89 -13.17
N SER A 47 -3.39 5.13 -13.49
CA SER A 47 -2.44 6.19 -13.83
C SER A 47 -1.50 6.51 -12.67
N PHE A 48 -2.03 6.63 -11.46
CA PHE A 48 -1.23 6.82 -10.24
C PHE A 48 -0.34 5.60 -9.91
N ARG A 49 -0.83 4.37 -10.14
CA ARG A 49 0.00 3.16 -10.00
C ARG A 49 1.20 3.19 -10.96
N ARG A 50 0.95 3.49 -12.23
CA ARG A 50 2.00 3.63 -13.24
C ARG A 50 3.00 4.72 -12.85
N HIS A 51 2.52 5.85 -12.33
CA HIS A 51 3.37 6.94 -11.89
C HIS A 51 4.31 6.55 -10.75
N ALA A 52 3.80 5.79 -9.77
CA ALA A 52 4.65 5.24 -8.71
C ALA A 52 5.73 4.32 -9.29
N ASN A 53 5.36 3.37 -10.17
CA ASN A 53 6.30 2.43 -10.80
C ASN A 53 7.31 3.08 -11.74
N TYR A 54 6.96 4.20 -12.37
CA TYR A 54 7.90 4.94 -13.20
C TYR A 54 8.87 5.78 -12.36
N THR A 55 8.39 6.30 -11.23
CA THR A 55 9.16 7.24 -10.40
C THR A 55 10.12 6.51 -9.47
N LEU A 56 9.68 5.40 -8.87
CA LEU A 56 10.36 4.72 -7.76
C LEU A 56 10.91 3.36 -8.19
N SER A 57 12.13 3.05 -7.79
CA SER A 57 12.75 1.74 -7.93
C SER A 57 12.36 0.90 -6.73
N PHE A 58 11.66 -0.23 -6.91
CA PHE A 58 11.25 -1.07 -5.79
C PHE A 58 12.19 -2.27 -5.61
N PRO A 59 12.77 -2.51 -4.42
CA PRO A 59 13.56 -3.71 -4.15
C PRO A 59 12.77 -5.00 -4.25
N ARG A 60 11.45 -4.93 -4.08
CA ARG A 60 10.49 -6.04 -4.12
C ARG A 60 9.12 -5.53 -4.50
N ASP A 61 8.29 -6.43 -5.03
CA ASP A 61 6.89 -6.12 -5.29
C ASP A 61 6.15 -5.65 -4.04
N ILE A 62 5.25 -4.70 -4.22
CA ILE A 62 4.28 -4.26 -3.21
C ILE A 62 2.89 -4.57 -3.76
N PRO A 63 2.31 -5.73 -3.37
CA PRO A 63 0.92 -6.04 -3.69
C PRO A 63 -0.02 -5.09 -2.96
N VAL A 64 -1.02 -4.58 -3.68
CA VAL A 64 -2.11 -3.76 -3.16
C VAL A 64 -3.41 -4.53 -3.36
N TYR A 65 -3.97 -5.05 -2.28
CA TYR A 65 -5.21 -5.80 -2.29
C TYR A 65 -6.39 -4.86 -2.11
N PHE A 66 -7.25 -4.78 -3.12
CA PHE A 66 -8.59 -4.22 -2.99
C PHE A 66 -9.54 -5.36 -2.66
N CYS A 67 -9.96 -5.46 -1.40
CA CYS A 67 -10.67 -6.62 -0.88
C CYS A 67 -11.66 -6.30 0.24
N ASP A 68 -12.59 -7.22 0.51
CA ASP A 68 -13.42 -7.18 1.71
C ASP A 68 -12.56 -7.61 2.90
N CYS A 69 -12.28 -6.69 3.82
CA CYS A 69 -11.39 -6.94 4.95
C CYS A 69 -12.12 -7.31 6.24
N GLY A 70 -13.42 -7.03 6.33
CA GLY A 70 -14.16 -7.10 7.59
C GLY A 70 -13.95 -5.89 8.51
N ILE A 71 -13.15 -4.91 8.11
CA ILE A 71 -12.88 -3.66 8.85
C ILE A 71 -12.87 -2.45 7.92
N GLU A 72 -13.33 -1.30 8.40
CA GLU A 72 -13.32 -0.02 7.69
C GLU A 72 -11.92 0.63 7.78
N ASN A 73 -10.91 0.05 7.12
CA ASN A 73 -9.54 0.59 7.15
C ASN A 73 -8.77 0.50 5.81
N ALA A 74 -7.61 1.14 5.74
CA ALA A 74 -6.53 0.82 4.80
C ALA A 74 -5.23 0.71 5.60
N PHE A 75 -4.33 -0.18 5.19
CA PHE A 75 -3.07 -0.38 5.92
C PHE A 75 -2.01 -1.09 5.10
N TYR A 76 -0.76 -0.73 5.35
CA TYR A 76 0.42 -1.53 5.03
C TYR A 76 0.69 -2.58 6.11
N GLN A 77 0.90 -3.83 5.69
CA GLN A 77 1.32 -4.93 6.56
C GLN A 77 2.75 -5.35 6.22
N PRO A 78 3.74 -5.10 7.10
CA PRO A 78 5.09 -5.62 6.93
C PRO A 78 5.13 -7.13 7.11
N ILE A 79 5.89 -7.83 6.25
CA ILE A 79 6.18 -9.27 6.29
C ILE A 79 7.64 -9.50 5.89
N GLY A 80 8.49 -9.83 6.87
CA GLY A 80 9.93 -9.95 6.62
C GLY A 80 10.49 -8.65 6.04
N ASN A 81 11.25 -8.73 4.96
CA ASN A 81 11.80 -7.55 4.27
C ASN A 81 10.89 -7.00 3.15
N GLY A 82 9.59 -7.31 3.21
CA GLY A 82 8.57 -6.90 2.24
C GLY A 82 7.23 -6.70 2.95
N GLY A 83 6.13 -6.77 2.20
CA GLY A 83 4.80 -6.60 2.77
C GLY A 83 3.74 -6.42 1.70
N TYR A 84 2.53 -6.04 2.11
CA TYR A 84 1.44 -5.71 1.21
C TYR A 84 0.60 -4.57 1.75
N ILE A 85 -0.13 -3.90 0.87
CA ILE A 85 -1.13 -2.88 1.22
C ILE A 85 -2.52 -3.52 1.08
N LYS A 86 -3.41 -3.23 2.03
CA LYS A 86 -4.84 -3.53 1.92
C LYS A 86 -5.63 -2.24 1.82
N MET A 87 -6.39 -2.12 0.73
CA MET A 87 -7.37 -1.07 0.48
C MET A 87 -8.76 -1.68 0.67
N CYS A 88 -9.31 -1.63 1.89
CA CYS A 88 -10.53 -2.35 2.20
C CYS A 88 -11.75 -1.68 1.56
N TYR A 89 -12.60 -2.48 0.90
CA TYR A 89 -13.81 -1.94 0.28
C TYR A 89 -14.80 -1.37 1.30
N GLU A 90 -14.78 -1.84 2.55
CA GLU A 90 -15.52 -1.22 3.65
C GLU A 90 -15.16 0.26 3.80
N TYR A 91 -13.86 0.59 3.82
CA TYR A 91 -13.35 1.95 3.95
C TYR A 91 -13.70 2.81 2.74
N ILE A 92 -13.45 2.28 1.54
CA ILE A 92 -13.76 2.96 0.28
C ILE A 92 -15.26 3.22 0.16
N ASN A 93 -16.10 2.25 0.51
CA ASN A 93 -17.55 2.38 0.48
C ASN A 93 -18.05 3.39 1.53
N ALA A 94 -17.48 3.40 2.73
CA ALA A 94 -17.82 4.38 3.76
C ALA A 94 -17.47 5.82 3.32
N MET A 95 -16.29 6.02 2.72
CA MET A 95 -15.91 7.29 2.10
C MET A 95 -16.88 7.69 0.99
N PHE A 96 -17.21 6.76 0.09
CA PHE A 96 -18.13 7.00 -1.01
C PHE A 96 -19.53 7.44 -0.53
N ASN A 97 -20.08 6.74 0.47
CA ASN A 97 -21.37 7.08 1.04
C ASN A 97 -21.38 8.46 1.69
N LYS A 98 -20.32 8.82 2.44
CA LYS A 98 -20.14 10.16 3.02
C LYS A 98 -20.09 11.24 1.91
N LEU A 99 -19.37 10.96 0.83
CA LEU A 99 -19.23 11.89 -0.30
C LEU A 99 -20.55 12.09 -1.05
N ILE A 100 -21.31 11.02 -1.34
CA ILE A 100 -22.63 11.17 -1.98
C ILE A 100 -23.57 12.00 -1.10
N GLN A 101 -23.63 11.71 0.20
CA GLN A 101 -24.53 12.44 1.11
C GLN A 101 -24.23 13.95 1.11
N LYS A 102 -22.96 14.32 0.99
CA LYS A 102 -22.52 15.73 1.04
C LYS A 102 -22.57 16.44 -0.31
N ASN A 103 -22.37 15.73 -1.42
CA ASN A 103 -22.06 16.33 -2.71
C ASN A 103 -22.92 15.85 -3.90
N GLY A 104 -23.81 14.88 -3.69
CA GLY A 104 -24.51 14.22 -4.78
C GLY A 104 -23.60 13.24 -5.54
N LYS A 105 -24.19 12.49 -6.49
CA LYS A 105 -23.50 11.39 -7.18
C LYS A 105 -22.43 11.85 -8.17
N ASP A 106 -22.63 13.00 -8.83
CA ASP A 106 -21.82 13.40 -9.98
C ASP A 106 -20.39 13.84 -9.60
N GLU A 107 -20.20 14.37 -8.39
CA GLU A 107 -18.86 14.74 -7.87
C GLU A 107 -18.22 13.66 -6.99
N ALA A 108 -19.00 12.66 -6.55
CA ALA A 108 -18.53 11.65 -5.60
C ALA A 108 -17.41 10.78 -6.17
N GLY A 109 -17.44 10.47 -7.48
CA GLY A 109 -16.44 9.61 -8.12
C GLY A 109 -15.02 10.17 -8.07
N ILE A 110 -14.83 11.42 -8.51
CA ILE A 110 -13.50 12.04 -8.52
C ILE A 110 -12.97 12.32 -7.10
N LYS A 111 -13.85 12.70 -6.17
CA LYS A 111 -13.48 12.91 -4.76
C LYS A 111 -13.12 11.61 -4.08
N LEU A 112 -13.84 10.52 -4.38
CA LEU A 112 -13.53 9.19 -3.88
C LEU A 112 -12.17 8.75 -4.37
N ALA A 113 -11.91 8.88 -5.67
CA ALA A 113 -10.63 8.52 -6.24
C ALA A 113 -9.49 9.36 -5.66
N ALA A 114 -9.70 10.66 -5.44
CA ALA A 114 -8.73 11.52 -4.79
C ALA A 114 -8.39 11.08 -3.36
N SER A 115 -9.39 10.69 -2.56
CA SER A 115 -9.16 10.11 -1.24
C SER A 115 -8.42 8.77 -1.33
N ALA A 116 -8.85 7.89 -2.23
CA ALA A 116 -8.26 6.57 -2.40
C ALA A 116 -6.79 6.64 -2.82
N VAL A 117 -6.43 7.57 -3.72
CA VAL A 117 -5.04 7.80 -4.15
C VAL A 117 -4.18 8.31 -2.99
N LEU A 118 -4.65 9.31 -2.24
CA LEU A 118 -3.88 9.85 -1.12
C LEU A 118 -3.63 8.78 -0.06
N VAL A 119 -4.66 8.02 0.31
CA VAL A 119 -4.55 6.91 1.28
C VAL A 119 -3.61 5.82 0.75
N LEU A 120 -3.76 5.41 -0.51
CA LEU A 120 -2.87 4.42 -1.11
C LEU A 120 -1.41 4.87 -1.05
N TYR A 121 -1.13 6.13 -1.40
CA TYR A 121 0.23 6.66 -1.36
C TYR A 121 0.74 6.86 0.07
N HIS A 122 -0.13 7.11 1.04
CA HIS A 122 0.21 7.10 2.46
C HIS A 122 0.67 5.70 2.90
N GLU A 123 -0.11 4.66 2.59
CA GLU A 123 0.30 3.27 2.87
C GLU A 123 1.55 2.85 2.10
N LEU A 124 1.73 3.38 0.89
CA LEU A 124 2.96 3.21 0.14
C LEU A 124 4.14 3.88 0.86
N GLY A 125 3.94 5.03 1.50
CA GLY A 125 4.94 5.69 2.35
C GLY A 125 5.46 4.75 3.44
N HIS A 126 4.56 4.06 4.15
CA HIS A 126 4.95 3.03 5.13
C HIS A 126 5.71 1.86 4.49
N ALA A 127 5.28 1.42 3.30
CA ALA A 127 5.96 0.35 2.59
C ALA A 127 7.38 0.74 2.15
N ILE A 128 7.57 1.97 1.69
CA ILE A 128 8.87 2.54 1.32
C ILE A 128 9.74 2.66 2.57
N ASP A 129 9.24 3.27 3.64
CA ASP A 129 9.96 3.39 4.92
C ASP A 129 10.46 2.03 5.42
N HIS A 130 9.59 1.00 5.38
CA HIS A 130 9.95 -0.35 5.78
C HIS A 130 10.94 -1.06 4.83
N GLN A 131 10.77 -0.94 3.50
CA GLN A 131 11.66 -1.63 2.56
C GLN A 131 13.04 -1.00 2.45
N PHE A 132 13.15 0.31 2.70
CA PHE A 132 14.39 1.07 2.52
C PHE A 132 15.06 1.45 3.83
N ASP A 133 14.41 1.22 4.98
CA ASP A 133 14.90 1.61 6.30
C ASP A 133 15.30 3.10 6.28
N LEU A 134 14.36 3.96 5.89
CA LEU A 134 14.65 5.38 5.70
C LEU A 134 15.13 5.96 7.04
N ALA A 135 16.34 6.52 7.03
CA ALA A 135 16.94 7.16 8.20
C ALA A 135 16.17 8.45 8.52
N THR A 136 15.12 8.34 9.33
CA THR A 136 14.22 9.44 9.63
C THR A 136 14.15 9.68 11.12
N THR A 137 14.19 10.95 11.52
CA THR A 137 14.05 11.38 12.93
C THR A 137 12.64 11.90 13.23
N GLY A 138 11.73 11.79 12.25
CA GLY A 138 10.35 12.28 12.31
C GLY A 138 9.37 11.18 12.74
N LYS A 139 8.09 11.57 12.93
CA LYS A 139 7.02 10.60 13.18
C LYS A 139 6.68 9.89 11.87
N HIS A 140 6.62 8.55 11.88
CA HIS A 140 6.38 7.73 10.68
C HIS A 140 5.13 8.15 9.88
N GLU A 141 4.09 8.62 10.57
CA GLU A 141 2.87 9.14 9.95
C GLU A 141 3.06 10.44 9.18
N ASP A 142 3.82 11.37 9.74
CA ASP A 142 4.11 12.65 9.08
C ASP A 142 4.94 12.39 7.82
N LEU A 143 5.86 11.42 7.89
CA LEU A 143 6.63 10.94 6.74
C LEU A 143 5.74 10.31 5.66
N ALA A 144 4.82 9.42 6.05
CA ALA A 144 3.91 8.76 5.12
C ALA A 144 2.98 9.77 4.42
N ASP A 145 2.44 10.74 5.17
CA ASP A 145 1.66 11.86 4.66
C ASP A 145 2.46 12.71 3.65
N GLU A 146 3.67 13.12 4.04
CA GLU A 146 4.56 13.92 3.21
C GLU A 146 4.97 13.19 1.93
N PHE A 147 5.33 11.91 2.04
CA PHE A 147 5.61 11.05 0.89
C PHE A 147 4.41 10.99 -0.06
N ALA A 148 3.21 10.80 0.51
CA ALA A 148 1.99 10.69 -0.28
C ALA A 148 1.75 11.96 -1.08
N LEU A 149 1.89 13.13 -0.44
CA LEU A 149 1.77 14.41 -1.11
C LEU A 149 2.89 14.62 -2.14
N TRP A 150 4.14 14.26 -1.81
CA TRP A 150 5.28 14.40 -2.73
C TRP A 150 5.04 13.65 -4.04
N LEU A 151 4.62 12.39 -3.95
CA LEU A 151 4.37 11.54 -5.12
C LEU A 151 3.13 11.99 -5.87
N LEU A 152 2.08 12.39 -5.14
CA LEU A 152 0.86 12.95 -5.73
C LEU A 152 1.15 14.20 -6.56
N LEU A 153 1.93 15.15 -6.03
CA LEU A 153 2.22 16.42 -6.69
C LEU A 153 3.12 16.28 -7.93
N LYS A 154 3.83 15.15 -8.06
CA LYS A 154 4.68 14.83 -9.21
C LYS A 154 3.94 14.16 -10.36
N HIS A 155 2.68 13.78 -10.14
CA HIS A 155 1.91 13.10 -11.17
C HIS A 155 1.61 14.06 -12.34
N PRO A 156 1.94 13.69 -13.59
CA PRO A 156 1.95 14.64 -14.72
C PRO A 156 0.56 14.93 -15.31
N ALA A 157 -0.47 14.19 -14.92
CA ALA A 157 -1.82 14.39 -15.46
C ALA A 157 -2.38 15.78 -15.11
N ALA A 158 -3.16 16.37 -16.03
CA ALA A 158 -3.80 17.67 -15.80
C ALA A 158 -4.76 17.61 -14.59
N GLU A 159 -5.40 16.46 -14.39
CA GLU A 159 -6.32 16.18 -13.30
C GLU A 159 -5.64 16.18 -11.92
N THR A 160 -4.31 15.98 -11.86
CA THR A 160 -3.54 15.96 -10.59
C THR A 160 -3.85 17.17 -9.72
N GLN A 161 -4.01 18.35 -10.32
CA GLN A 161 -4.37 19.60 -9.64
C GLN A 161 -5.67 19.48 -8.84
N LYS A 162 -6.71 18.96 -9.50
CA LYS A 162 -8.04 18.77 -8.93
C LYS A 162 -8.05 17.62 -7.93
N ILE A 163 -7.30 16.55 -8.21
CA ILE A 163 -7.12 15.43 -7.30
C ILE A 163 -6.44 15.88 -6.02
N ALA A 164 -5.29 16.55 -6.08
CA ALA A 164 -4.56 17.05 -4.93
C ALA A 164 -5.42 18.00 -4.07
N TYR A 165 -6.16 18.91 -4.70
CA TYR A 165 -7.12 19.77 -4.01
C TYR A 165 -8.16 18.96 -3.21
N TYR A 166 -8.81 17.96 -3.83
CA TYR A 166 -9.80 17.14 -3.14
C TYR A 166 -9.20 16.19 -2.12
N SER A 167 -8.00 15.65 -2.36
CA SER A 167 -7.26 14.82 -1.41
C SER A 167 -7.02 15.59 -0.11
N ILE A 168 -6.47 16.80 -0.19
CA ILE A 168 -6.23 17.67 0.98
C ILE A 168 -7.55 18.03 1.67
N LEU A 169 -8.56 18.47 0.92
CA LEU A 169 -9.85 18.85 1.51
C LEU A 169 -10.53 17.66 2.20
N ASN A 170 -10.49 16.47 1.62
CA ASN A 170 -11.09 15.28 2.22
C ASN A 170 -10.31 14.80 3.45
N TRP A 171 -8.98 14.99 3.48
CA TRP A 171 -8.14 14.70 4.63
C TRP A 171 -8.57 15.49 5.88
N TYR A 172 -8.94 16.77 5.72
CA TYR A 172 -9.53 17.55 6.81
C TYR A 172 -10.79 16.89 7.37
N TYR A 173 -11.71 16.48 6.50
CA TYR A 173 -12.99 15.93 6.92
C TYR A 173 -12.86 14.51 7.51
N SER A 174 -11.88 13.72 7.08
CA SER A 174 -11.54 12.44 7.74
C SER A 174 -10.95 12.70 9.13
N ALA A 175 -10.00 13.62 9.29
CA ALA A 175 -9.43 14.03 10.57
C ALA A 175 -10.51 14.50 11.57
N LYS A 176 -11.44 15.34 11.11
CA LYS A 176 -12.56 15.87 11.93
C LYS A 176 -13.52 14.76 12.39
N SER A 177 -13.74 13.74 11.56
CA SER A 177 -14.57 12.57 11.94
C SER A 177 -13.92 11.75 13.06
N LEU A 178 -12.58 11.69 13.10
CA LEU A 178 -11.80 11.03 14.13
C LEU A 178 -11.70 11.86 15.43
N GLU A 179 -11.88 13.19 15.35
CA GLU A 179 -11.95 14.08 16.52
C GLU A 179 -13.33 14.15 17.17
N ASN A 180 -14.40 14.02 16.38
CA ASN A 180 -15.77 13.95 16.90
C ASN A 180 -16.06 12.64 17.66
N ALA A 181 -15.13 11.67 17.68
CA ALA A 181 -15.16 10.51 18.58
C ALA A 181 -14.84 10.95 20.03
N ILE A 182 -15.80 11.63 20.66
CA ILE A 182 -15.77 12.17 22.04
C ILE A 182 -15.50 11.09 23.12
N PHE A 183 -15.35 9.81 22.76
CA PHE A 183 -15.20 8.69 23.70
C PHE A 183 -13.77 8.11 23.81
N MET A 184 -12.75 8.61 23.11
CA MET A 184 -11.49 7.86 22.96
C MET A 184 -10.33 8.16 23.93
N GLY A 185 -10.46 9.12 24.86
CA GLY A 185 -9.55 9.26 26.02
C GLY A 185 -8.03 9.37 25.73
N ARG A 186 -7.19 9.19 26.78
CA ARG A 186 -5.72 9.38 26.77
C ARG A 186 -4.97 8.52 25.73
N ALA A 187 -5.60 7.47 25.20
CA ALA A 187 -5.02 6.56 24.21
C ALA A 187 -4.68 7.24 22.88
N LYS A 188 -5.45 8.26 22.45
CA LYS A 188 -5.17 9.02 21.20
C LYS A 188 -3.97 9.97 21.33
N TYR A 189 -3.66 10.44 22.54
CA TYR A 189 -2.46 11.26 22.81
C TYR A 189 -1.23 10.40 23.15
N ALA A 190 -1.46 9.17 23.59
CA ALA A 190 -0.43 8.15 23.81
C ALA A 190 -0.16 7.33 22.53
N ASP A 191 -0.95 7.55 21.48
CA ASP A 191 -0.74 6.99 20.16
C ASP A 191 0.48 7.66 19.50
N THR A 192 1.25 6.90 18.75
CA THR A 192 2.44 7.41 18.02
C THR A 192 2.06 8.31 16.83
N HIS A 193 0.77 8.45 16.56
CA HIS A 193 0.22 9.25 15.47
C HIS A 193 -0.01 10.69 15.96
N SER A 194 0.59 11.69 15.30
CA SER A 194 0.29 13.12 15.53
C SER A 194 -1.22 13.38 15.51
N PRO A 195 -1.74 14.37 16.27
CA PRO A 195 -3.13 14.79 16.13
C PRO A 195 -3.46 15.06 14.67
N SER A 196 -4.56 14.47 14.18
CA SER A 196 -4.92 14.44 12.76
C SER A 196 -5.03 15.84 12.12
N LEU A 197 -5.34 16.88 12.90
CA LEU A 197 -5.38 18.26 12.41
C LEU A 197 -4.00 18.92 12.23
N GLU A 198 -2.99 18.56 13.03
CA GLU A 198 -1.63 19.10 12.87
C GLU A 198 -1.04 18.61 11.54
N ARG A 199 -1.10 17.30 11.31
CA ARG A 199 -0.77 16.65 10.04
C ARG A 199 -1.46 17.29 8.85
N TYR A 200 -2.77 17.55 8.99
CA TYR A 200 -3.54 18.24 7.95
C TYR A 200 -2.96 19.61 7.61
N PHE A 201 -2.70 20.47 8.60
CA PHE A 201 -2.19 21.82 8.34
C PHE A 201 -0.76 21.81 7.79
N THR A 202 0.06 20.80 8.13
CA THR A 202 1.36 20.57 7.48
C THR A 202 1.18 20.25 6.00
N LEU A 203 0.39 19.24 5.67
CA LEU A 203 0.09 18.88 4.27
C LEU A 203 -0.52 20.04 3.48
N LEU A 204 -1.45 20.78 4.10
CA LEU A 204 -2.08 21.93 3.48
C LEU A 204 -1.06 23.04 3.19
N SER A 205 -0.14 23.32 4.12
CA SER A 205 0.94 24.28 3.90
C SER A 205 1.81 23.87 2.70
N LEU A 206 2.20 22.60 2.63
CA LEU A 206 2.99 22.07 1.51
C LEU A 206 2.23 22.17 0.17
N PHE A 207 0.94 21.82 0.15
CA PHE A 207 0.09 21.99 -1.04
C PHE A 207 -0.02 23.46 -1.46
N CYS A 208 -0.23 24.37 -0.51
CA CYS A 208 -0.33 25.82 -0.76
C CYS A 208 0.99 26.44 -1.23
N GLY A 209 2.13 25.85 -0.88
CA GLY A 209 3.46 26.27 -1.34
C GLY A 209 3.87 25.71 -2.71
N SER A 210 3.16 24.69 -3.20
CA SER A 210 3.50 23.98 -4.43
C SER A 210 3.23 24.77 -5.71
N ASN A 211 3.67 24.21 -6.84
CA ASN A 211 3.37 24.72 -8.19
C ASN A 211 1.93 24.44 -8.66
N MET A 212 1.04 24.01 -7.75
CA MET A 212 -0.35 23.76 -8.06
C MET A 212 -1.09 25.06 -8.44
N ASN A 213 -2.24 24.94 -9.10
CA ASN A 213 -3.01 26.05 -9.62
C ASN A 213 -3.46 26.97 -8.48
N ARG A 214 -3.15 28.26 -8.62
CA ARG A 214 -3.47 29.30 -7.64
C ARG A 214 -4.96 29.36 -7.31
N ALA A 215 -5.86 29.05 -8.23
CA ALA A 215 -7.30 29.02 -7.97
C ALA A 215 -7.70 27.92 -6.98
N TYR A 216 -7.03 26.78 -6.95
CA TYR A 216 -7.24 25.76 -5.92
C TYR A 216 -6.62 26.16 -4.58
N GLN A 217 -5.40 26.73 -4.61
CA GLN A 217 -4.73 27.20 -3.40
C GLN A 217 -5.55 28.28 -2.68
N TRP A 218 -6.07 29.27 -3.42
CA TRP A 218 -6.87 30.36 -2.84
C TRP A 218 -8.21 29.91 -2.26
N GLN A 219 -8.74 28.75 -2.64
CA GLN A 219 -9.93 28.18 -1.98
C GLN A 219 -9.61 27.63 -0.58
N LEU A 220 -8.36 27.21 -0.36
CA LEU A 220 -7.90 26.62 0.90
C LEU A 220 -7.10 27.58 1.78
N ILE A 221 -6.90 28.83 1.39
CA ILE A 221 -6.21 29.86 2.18
C ILE A 221 -7.23 30.92 2.59
N GLY A 222 -7.26 31.26 3.88
CA GLY A 222 -8.15 32.28 4.42
C GLY A 222 -8.30 32.19 5.93
N ASP A 223 -8.82 33.27 6.51
CA ASP A 223 -9.11 33.37 7.96
C ASP A 223 -10.63 33.30 8.23
N ASP A 224 -11.39 32.64 7.34
CA ASP A 224 -12.85 32.50 7.48
C ASP A 224 -13.20 31.49 8.57
N ILE A 225 -13.78 31.97 9.68
CA ILE A 225 -14.18 31.13 10.82
C ILE A 225 -15.20 30.04 10.44
N PHE A 226 -15.98 30.23 9.37
CA PHE A 226 -16.93 29.24 8.87
C PHE A 226 -16.28 28.20 7.95
N LYS A 227 -15.00 28.39 7.60
CA LYS A 227 -14.19 27.46 6.80
C LYS A 227 -12.95 27.03 7.59
N PRO A 228 -13.12 26.27 8.69
CA PRO A 228 -12.03 25.86 9.58
C PRO A 228 -10.99 24.93 8.92
N TYR A 229 -11.22 24.50 7.68
CA TYR A 229 -10.24 23.79 6.85
C TYR A 229 -9.23 24.73 6.18
N GLN A 230 -9.45 26.05 6.18
CA GLN A 230 -8.54 26.98 5.52
C GLN A 230 -7.24 27.16 6.31
N LEU A 231 -6.13 27.27 5.58
CA LEU A 231 -4.84 27.68 6.11
C LEU A 231 -4.90 29.18 6.42
N PRO A 232 -4.63 29.59 7.67
CA PRO A 232 -4.62 31.01 8.02
C PRO A 232 -3.64 31.81 7.16
N LEU A 233 -3.98 33.07 6.84
CA LEU A 233 -3.15 33.91 5.97
C LEU A 233 -1.74 34.11 6.54
N SER A 234 -1.61 34.15 7.86
CA SER A 234 -0.33 34.24 8.56
C SER A 234 0.55 33.01 8.34
N ARG A 235 -0.04 31.81 8.27
CA ARG A 235 0.64 30.53 8.05
C ARG A 235 1.05 30.34 6.60
N ALA A 236 0.19 30.76 5.67
CA ALA A 236 0.39 30.64 4.22
C ALA A 236 1.63 31.39 3.71
N LYS A 237 2.08 32.45 4.41
CA LYS A 237 3.27 33.24 4.04
C LYS A 237 4.56 32.43 3.98
N ARG A 238 4.65 31.34 4.76
CA ARG A 238 5.83 30.45 4.83
C ARG A 238 5.71 29.22 3.94
N SER A 239 4.54 28.99 3.33
CA SER A 239 4.25 27.75 2.61
C SER A 239 5.17 27.52 1.43
N LYS A 240 5.56 28.57 0.70
CA LYS A 240 6.49 28.45 -0.43
C LYS A 240 7.87 27.95 0.02
N ASP A 241 8.45 28.59 1.03
CA ASP A 241 9.77 28.20 1.55
C ASP A 241 9.73 26.78 2.15
N GLU A 242 8.65 26.42 2.84
CA GLU A 242 8.46 25.07 3.37
C GLU A 242 8.35 24.03 2.26
N TYR A 243 7.61 24.32 1.19
CA TYR A 243 7.52 23.44 0.03
C TYR A 243 8.87 23.26 -0.67
N GLU A 244 9.67 24.32 -0.81
CA GLU A 244 11.00 24.23 -1.40
C GLU A 244 11.94 23.35 -0.56
N ASN A 245 11.92 23.51 0.77
CA ASN A 245 12.66 22.65 1.68
C ASN A 245 12.19 21.18 1.59
N PHE A 246 10.88 20.96 1.63
CA PHE A 246 10.25 19.66 1.48
C PHE A 246 10.69 18.94 0.19
N ILE A 247 10.66 19.60 -0.97
CA ILE A 247 11.10 18.99 -2.23
C ILE A 247 12.59 18.64 -2.20
N ASN A 248 13.43 19.51 -1.62
CA ASN A 248 14.87 19.28 -1.51
C ASN A 248 15.20 18.11 -0.57
N ASP A 249 14.48 18.00 0.54
CA ASP A 249 14.66 16.93 1.51
C ASP A 249 14.22 15.59 0.92
N TRP A 250 13.05 15.52 0.29
CA TRP A 250 12.58 14.31 -0.37
C TRP A 250 13.46 13.90 -1.57
N LYS A 251 14.02 14.86 -2.31
CA LYS A 251 15.01 14.56 -3.36
C LYS A 251 16.27 13.91 -2.78
N ARG A 252 16.69 14.29 -1.57
CA ARG A 252 17.85 13.73 -0.89
C ARG A 252 17.55 12.35 -0.30
N VAL A 253 16.43 12.22 0.40
CA VAL A 253 15.98 10.98 1.04
C VAL A 253 15.72 9.90 -0.01
N LEU A 254 15.02 10.25 -1.10
CA LEU A 254 14.67 9.29 -2.15
C LEU A 254 15.71 9.15 -3.25
N GLY A 255 16.75 9.98 -3.28
CA GLY A 255 17.76 9.97 -4.35
C GLY A 255 18.23 8.57 -4.78
N PRO A 256 18.60 7.67 -3.85
CA PRO A 256 19.02 6.29 -4.16
C PRO A 256 17.90 5.39 -4.72
N PHE A 257 16.64 5.81 -4.61
CA PHE A 257 15.43 5.06 -4.91
C PHE A 257 14.67 5.59 -6.14
N LEU A 258 15.07 6.74 -6.68
CA LEU A 258 14.45 7.32 -7.87
C LEU A 258 15.01 6.69 -9.15
N LYS A 259 14.12 6.33 -10.10
CA LYS A 259 14.57 5.85 -11.42
C LYS A 259 15.25 6.99 -12.19
N SER A 260 16.29 6.68 -12.95
CA SER A 260 17.08 7.67 -13.71
C SER A 260 16.25 8.57 -14.64
N ASN A 261 15.19 8.02 -15.25
CA ASN A 261 14.31 8.76 -16.16
C ASN A 261 13.37 9.75 -15.44
N SER A 262 13.24 9.65 -14.11
CA SER A 262 12.44 10.60 -13.30
C SER A 262 13.16 11.95 -13.06
N SER A 263 14.43 12.06 -13.48
CA SER A 263 15.26 13.26 -13.34
C SER A 263 15.15 14.22 -14.53
N SER A 264 14.57 13.79 -15.65
CA SER A 264 14.38 14.61 -16.85
C SER A 264 12.95 15.14 -16.92
N THR A 265 12.83 16.47 -17.00
CA THR A 265 11.63 17.29 -17.25
C THR A 265 10.48 16.59 -18.00
N ASP A 266 9.26 16.75 -17.45
CA ASP A 266 7.85 16.54 -17.88
C ASP A 266 7.47 15.95 -19.26
N THR A 267 8.36 15.87 -20.25
CA THR A 267 8.01 15.56 -21.64
C THR A 267 8.04 14.08 -21.99
N GLN A 268 8.72 13.23 -21.21
CA GLN A 268 8.80 11.79 -21.53
C GLN A 268 7.60 10.97 -21.04
N TYR A 269 6.90 11.40 -19.98
CA TYR A 269 5.78 10.64 -19.42
C TYR A 269 4.54 10.67 -20.35
N ALA A 270 4.28 11.82 -20.98
CA ALA A 270 3.19 11.97 -21.95
C ALA A 270 3.36 11.08 -23.21
N ALA A 271 4.60 10.68 -23.54
CA ALA A 271 4.87 9.78 -24.65
C ALA A 271 4.65 8.29 -24.31
N VAL A 272 4.66 7.92 -23.01
CA VAL A 272 4.42 6.53 -22.56
C VAL A 272 2.92 6.18 -22.62
N ASP A 273 2.03 7.16 -22.56
CA ASP A 273 0.58 6.93 -22.70
C ASP A 273 0.14 6.50 -24.12
N THR A 274 1.00 6.63 -25.14
CA THR A 274 0.64 6.31 -26.53
C THR A 274 1.26 5.03 -27.10
N VAL A 275 2.28 4.44 -26.46
CA VAL A 275 2.96 3.24 -26.99
C VAL A 275 3.39 2.27 -25.89
N VAL A 276 2.45 1.70 -25.13
CA VAL A 276 2.69 0.45 -24.39
C VAL A 276 1.42 -0.40 -24.44
N ALA A 277 1.56 -1.67 -24.84
CA ALA A 277 0.49 -2.66 -24.86
C ALA A 277 -0.25 -2.74 -23.50
N PRO A 278 -1.55 -3.12 -23.45
CA PRO A 278 -2.30 -3.20 -22.21
C PRO A 278 -1.56 -4.07 -21.19
N SER A 279 -1.12 -3.43 -20.10
CA SER A 279 -0.43 -4.10 -19.00
C SER A 279 -1.46 -4.88 -18.18
N ARG A 280 -1.10 -6.12 -17.82
CA ARG A 280 -2.00 -7.17 -17.28
C ARG A 280 -2.78 -6.69 -16.05
N HIS A 281 -4.07 -6.40 -16.25
CA HIS A 281 -5.03 -6.53 -15.16
C HIS A 281 -5.14 -8.03 -14.84
N TYR A 282 -4.73 -8.44 -13.64
CA TYR A 282 -4.88 -9.84 -13.24
C TYR A 282 -6.32 -10.06 -12.75
N GLN A 283 -7.26 -10.17 -13.70
CA GLN A 283 -8.58 -10.69 -13.39
C GLN A 283 -8.50 -12.22 -13.29
N ILE A 284 -8.67 -12.77 -12.09
CA ILE A 284 -8.85 -14.22 -11.94
C ILE A 284 -10.27 -14.57 -12.43
N HIS A 285 -10.39 -15.06 -13.67
CA HIS A 285 -11.63 -15.64 -14.16
C HIS A 285 -11.91 -17.00 -13.48
N PRO A 286 -13.18 -17.35 -13.16
CA PRO A 286 -13.54 -18.66 -12.60
C PRO A 286 -13.14 -19.86 -13.48
N SER A 287 -12.94 -19.64 -14.78
CA SER A 287 -12.41 -20.66 -15.70
C SER A 287 -10.91 -20.93 -15.54
N GLN A 288 -10.16 -20.01 -14.91
CA GLN A 288 -8.77 -20.22 -14.46
C GLN A 288 -8.70 -20.82 -13.05
N LEU A 289 -9.84 -20.89 -12.35
CA LEU A 289 -10.07 -21.74 -11.18
C LEU A 289 -10.62 -23.12 -11.60
N GLN A 290 -10.43 -23.52 -12.86
CA GLN A 290 -10.64 -24.92 -13.23
C GLN A 290 -9.59 -25.77 -12.53
N ASN A 291 -10.14 -26.53 -11.59
CA ASN A 291 -9.56 -27.61 -10.83
C ASN A 291 -8.69 -28.52 -11.72
N THR A 292 -7.41 -28.18 -11.84
CA THR A 292 -6.38 -29.08 -12.33
C THR A 292 -5.47 -29.46 -11.17
N SER A 293 -6.07 -29.99 -10.11
CA SER A 293 -5.36 -30.98 -9.32
C SER A 293 -5.30 -32.28 -10.12
N THR A 294 -4.56 -32.27 -11.23
CA THR A 294 -4.19 -33.48 -11.96
C THR A 294 -3.16 -34.24 -11.12
N GLY A 295 -3.67 -35.00 -10.13
CA GLY A 295 -3.14 -36.31 -9.75
C GLY A 295 -1.70 -36.50 -9.29
N LYS A 296 -0.88 -35.49 -8.95
CA LYS A 296 0.55 -35.74 -8.63
C LYS A 296 1.07 -35.27 -7.25
N VAL A 297 0.34 -34.44 -6.49
CA VAL A 297 0.80 -33.94 -5.17
C VAL A 297 -0.13 -34.41 -4.06
N GLY A 298 0.42 -35.20 -3.13
CA GLY A 298 -0.29 -35.58 -1.90
C GLY A 298 -0.17 -34.46 -0.87
N VAL A 299 -1.29 -33.93 -0.37
CA VAL A 299 -1.30 -32.90 0.68
C VAL A 299 -2.08 -33.37 1.90
N ALA A 300 -1.48 -33.22 3.08
CA ALA A 300 -2.07 -33.56 4.38
C ALA A 300 -2.07 -32.33 5.29
N LEU A 301 -3.18 -32.11 6.00
CA LEU A 301 -3.36 -31.01 6.94
C LEU A 301 -3.66 -31.56 8.33
N ASN A 302 -2.92 -31.09 9.32
CA ASN A 302 -3.15 -31.38 10.73
C ASN A 302 -3.13 -30.08 11.51
N VAL A 303 -4.29 -29.43 11.61
CA VAL A 303 -4.51 -28.23 12.42
C VAL A 303 -5.79 -28.48 13.22
N THR A 304 -5.70 -28.37 14.54
CA THR A 304 -6.83 -28.60 15.45
C THR A 304 -7.98 -27.66 15.11
N GLY A 305 -9.18 -28.22 14.95
CA GLY A 305 -10.39 -27.45 14.64
C GLY A 305 -10.52 -27.02 13.18
N PHE A 306 -9.58 -27.34 12.29
CA PHE A 306 -9.60 -26.89 10.89
C PHE A 306 -9.54 -28.03 9.86
N GLY A 307 -10.18 -27.79 8.71
CA GLY A 307 -10.11 -28.60 7.51
C GLY A 307 -9.69 -27.77 6.28
N PHE A 308 -9.49 -28.43 5.15
CA PHE A 308 -9.29 -27.72 3.88
C PHE A 308 -10.58 -27.01 3.46
N GLY A 309 -10.48 -25.73 3.10
CA GLY A 309 -11.49 -25.08 2.26
C GLY A 309 -11.22 -25.39 0.79
N GLN A 310 -10.16 -24.80 0.24
CA GLN A 310 -9.56 -25.22 -1.02
C GLN A 310 -8.14 -25.74 -0.79
N ARG A 311 -7.75 -26.76 -1.58
CA ARG A 311 -6.36 -27.23 -1.56
C ARG A 311 -5.45 -26.16 -2.17
N PRO A 312 -4.19 -26.05 -1.72
CA PRO A 312 -3.23 -25.08 -2.26
C PRO A 312 -3.07 -25.28 -3.77
N PRO A 313 -3.32 -24.25 -4.60
CA PRO A 313 -3.09 -24.35 -6.03
C PRO A 313 -1.59 -24.22 -6.28
N VAL A 314 -0.91 -25.37 -6.37
CA VAL A 314 0.53 -25.41 -6.65
C VAL A 314 0.73 -25.79 -8.11
N ASN A 315 1.29 -24.87 -8.90
CA ASN A 315 1.77 -25.17 -10.25
C ASN A 315 3.27 -25.51 -10.19
N ASP A 316 3.57 -26.73 -9.76
CA ASP A 316 4.95 -27.22 -9.66
C ASP A 316 5.43 -27.79 -11.00
N THR A 317 6.34 -27.07 -11.64
CA THR A 317 7.01 -27.49 -12.89
C THR A 317 8.43 -28.02 -12.64
N PHE A 318 8.87 -28.10 -11.37
CA PHE A 318 10.18 -28.62 -11.01
C PHE A 318 10.14 -30.16 -11.02
N ASN A 319 11.20 -30.78 -11.54
CA ASN A 319 11.33 -32.24 -11.56
C ASN A 319 11.96 -32.77 -10.25
N GLU A 320 11.40 -32.38 -9.11
CA GLU A 320 11.87 -32.80 -7.79
C GLU A 320 10.85 -33.72 -7.12
N SER A 321 11.33 -34.80 -6.50
CA SER A 321 10.52 -35.65 -5.64
C SER A 321 10.96 -35.47 -4.20
N GLY A 322 10.02 -35.33 -3.28
CA GLY A 322 10.37 -35.16 -1.88
C GLY A 322 9.20 -34.77 -1.01
N ARG A 323 9.51 -34.31 0.20
CA ARG A 323 8.54 -33.94 1.20
C ARG A 323 8.83 -32.54 1.72
N ILE A 324 7.76 -31.76 1.93
CA ILE A 324 7.83 -30.49 2.65
C ILE A 324 6.80 -30.55 3.79
N THR A 325 7.20 -30.18 4.99
CA THR A 325 6.28 -29.95 6.11
C THR A 325 6.44 -28.52 6.60
N PHE A 326 5.36 -27.74 6.55
CA PHE A 326 5.28 -26.43 7.17
C PHE A 326 4.57 -26.52 8.51
N GLN A 327 5.04 -25.78 9.51
CA GLN A 327 4.21 -25.40 10.65
C GLN A 327 3.48 -24.11 10.27
N ILE A 328 2.18 -24.08 10.50
CA ILE A 328 1.31 -22.94 10.24
C ILE A 328 0.59 -22.49 11.51
N THR A 329 0.34 -21.19 11.58
CA THR A 329 -0.52 -20.55 12.58
C THR A 329 -1.75 -20.02 11.87
N VAL A 330 -2.92 -20.26 12.46
CA VAL A 330 -4.22 -20.03 11.84
C VAL A 330 -5.10 -19.29 12.83
N ASP A 331 -5.76 -18.22 12.40
CA ASP A 331 -6.74 -17.50 13.22
C ASP A 331 -8.10 -18.22 13.29
N GLU A 332 -9.00 -17.79 14.17
CA GLU A 332 -10.34 -18.39 14.37
C GLU A 332 -11.20 -18.51 13.11
N ILE A 333 -10.96 -17.66 12.10
CA ILE A 333 -11.71 -17.65 10.84
C ILE A 333 -10.99 -18.40 9.71
N GLY A 334 -9.83 -18.99 9.97
CA GLY A 334 -9.13 -19.90 9.06
C GLY A 334 -8.05 -19.26 8.18
N ASN A 335 -7.64 -18.01 8.40
CA ASN A 335 -6.53 -17.42 7.67
C ASN A 335 -5.20 -17.92 8.21
N ILE A 336 -4.23 -18.18 7.34
CA ILE A 336 -2.87 -18.53 7.74
C ILE A 336 -2.11 -17.24 8.07
N THR A 337 -1.90 -17.00 9.36
CA THR A 337 -1.23 -15.81 9.90
C THR A 337 0.28 -16.00 10.10
N GLY A 338 0.75 -17.25 10.06
CA GLY A 338 2.17 -17.56 10.17
C GLY A 338 2.51 -18.86 9.49
N ILE A 339 3.70 -18.94 8.91
CA ILE A 339 4.22 -20.15 8.27
C ILE A 339 5.73 -20.24 8.44
N ARG A 340 6.22 -21.41 8.84
CA ARG A 340 7.65 -21.73 8.82
C ARG A 340 7.87 -23.13 8.29
N THR A 341 8.96 -23.31 7.55
CA THR A 341 9.40 -24.63 7.11
C THR A 341 9.89 -25.41 8.33
N LYS A 342 9.28 -26.55 8.60
CA LYS A 342 9.71 -27.46 9.67
C LYS A 342 10.74 -28.44 9.13
N GLU A 343 10.43 -29.07 8.00
CA GLU A 343 11.27 -30.07 7.33
C GLU A 343 11.08 -29.93 5.80
N SER A 344 12.15 -30.15 5.04
CA SER A 344 12.11 -30.26 3.57
C SER A 344 13.19 -31.21 3.07
N THR A 345 12.90 -31.97 2.01
CA THR A 345 13.89 -32.77 1.27
C THR A 345 14.06 -32.30 -0.18
N VAL A 346 13.45 -31.18 -0.55
CA VAL A 346 13.53 -30.55 -1.88
C VAL A 346 14.27 -29.21 -1.80
N SER A 347 14.62 -28.66 -2.95
CA SER A 347 15.33 -27.38 -3.05
C SER A 347 14.54 -26.22 -2.44
N GLU A 348 15.27 -25.20 -1.99
CA GLU A 348 14.68 -24.00 -1.39
C GLU A 348 13.70 -23.28 -2.33
N LYS A 349 13.92 -23.37 -3.65
CA LYS A 349 13.01 -22.82 -4.67
C LYS A 349 11.65 -23.50 -4.66
N VAL A 350 11.63 -24.84 -4.56
CA VAL A 350 10.39 -25.62 -4.44
C VAL A 350 9.73 -25.35 -3.08
N VAL A 351 10.51 -25.24 -2.00
CA VAL A 351 9.98 -24.86 -0.68
C VAL A 351 9.24 -23.53 -0.74
N GLU A 352 9.84 -22.50 -1.34
CA GLU A 352 9.22 -21.18 -1.40
C GLU A 352 7.96 -21.17 -2.28
N LEU A 353 7.96 -21.88 -3.42
CA LEU A 353 6.76 -22.04 -4.26
C LEU A 353 5.58 -22.61 -3.44
N TYR A 354 5.81 -23.69 -2.71
CA TYR A 354 4.78 -24.32 -1.90
C TYR A 354 4.36 -23.45 -0.71
N LYS A 355 5.31 -22.75 -0.07
CA LYS A 355 5.04 -21.81 1.02
C LYS A 355 4.10 -20.68 0.58
N GLN A 356 4.33 -20.12 -0.61
CA GLN A 356 3.47 -19.10 -1.20
C GLN A 356 2.07 -19.63 -1.54
N ALA A 357 1.96 -20.87 -2.01
CA ALA A 357 0.66 -21.50 -2.26
C ALA A 357 -0.12 -21.75 -0.96
N VAL A 358 0.56 -22.11 0.13
CA VAL A 358 -0.06 -22.24 1.46
C VAL A 358 -0.53 -20.87 1.96
N LEU A 359 0.28 -19.83 1.90
CA LEU A 359 -0.10 -18.49 2.39
C LEU A 359 -1.34 -17.90 1.69
N LYS A 360 -1.64 -18.34 0.46
CA LYS A 360 -2.80 -17.90 -0.32
C LYS A 360 -4.08 -18.67 0.01
N MET A 361 -4.00 -19.74 0.81
CA MET A 361 -5.15 -20.58 1.14
C MET A 361 -5.86 -20.08 2.40
N LYS A 362 -7.13 -20.49 2.54
CA LYS A 362 -7.92 -20.34 3.76
C LYS A 362 -8.40 -21.70 4.23
N LEU A 363 -8.22 -22.00 5.50
CA LEU A 363 -8.76 -23.18 6.16
C LEU A 363 -10.22 -22.95 6.57
N VAL A 364 -10.96 -24.03 6.77
CA VAL A 364 -12.37 -23.97 7.17
C VAL A 364 -12.49 -24.53 8.59
N PRO A 365 -13.06 -23.75 9.54
CA PRO A 365 -13.41 -24.24 10.87
C PRO A 365 -14.28 -25.50 10.78
N LYS A 366 -14.02 -26.50 11.63
CA LYS A 366 -14.82 -27.73 11.74
C LYS A 366 -15.99 -27.58 12.73
N SER A 367 -15.99 -26.52 13.52
CA SER A 367 -17.03 -26.17 14.49
C SER A 367 -17.00 -24.66 14.75
N ASP A 368 -18.00 -24.14 15.45
CA ASP A 368 -18.06 -22.72 15.85
C ASP A 368 -17.14 -22.39 17.05
N ASN A 369 -16.63 -23.41 17.73
CA ASN A 369 -15.79 -23.30 18.92
C ASN A 369 -14.31 -23.55 18.59
N VAL A 370 -13.73 -22.74 17.71
CA VAL A 370 -12.30 -22.81 17.40
C VAL A 370 -11.53 -21.78 18.23
N LEU A 371 -10.30 -22.13 18.62
CA LEU A 371 -9.42 -21.23 19.36
C LEU A 371 -9.12 -19.97 18.52
N SER A 372 -8.90 -18.85 19.20
CA SER A 372 -8.51 -17.58 18.56
C SER A 372 -7.20 -17.68 17.76
N THR A 373 -6.37 -18.66 18.10
CA THR A 373 -5.22 -19.06 17.31
C THR A 373 -5.00 -20.56 17.44
N SER A 374 -4.91 -21.24 16.31
CA SER A 374 -4.57 -22.67 16.21
C SER A 374 -3.24 -22.84 15.50
N GLN A 375 -2.38 -23.70 16.04
CA GLN A 375 -1.16 -24.13 15.35
C GLN A 375 -1.30 -25.55 14.85
N GLY A 376 -0.66 -25.83 13.73
CA GLY A 376 -0.58 -27.17 13.18
C GLY A 376 0.39 -27.26 12.03
N THR A 377 0.24 -28.31 11.22
CA THR A 377 1.14 -28.56 10.09
C THR A 377 0.38 -28.83 8.81
N ILE A 378 0.96 -28.41 7.69
CA ILE A 378 0.59 -28.85 6.36
C ILE A 378 1.80 -29.54 5.73
N THR A 379 1.58 -30.72 5.17
CA THR A 379 2.63 -31.57 4.57
C THR A 379 2.31 -31.87 3.12
N PHE A 380 3.30 -31.69 2.25
CA PHE A 380 3.25 -32.03 0.84
C PHE A 380 4.19 -33.20 0.56
N ASN A 381 3.69 -34.20 -0.14
CA ASN A 381 4.46 -35.26 -0.77
C ASN A 381 4.48 -34.98 -2.28
N ILE A 382 5.64 -34.55 -2.76
CA ILE A 382 5.90 -34.11 -4.13
C ILE A 382 6.47 -35.29 -4.90
N LYS A 383 5.90 -35.55 -6.08
CA LYS A 383 6.47 -36.48 -7.05
C LYS A 383 6.94 -35.66 -8.25
N GLY A 384 8.22 -35.82 -8.60
CA GLY A 384 8.82 -35.27 -9.80
C GLY A 384 8.07 -35.72 -11.04
N GLN A 385 8.16 -34.91 -12.10
CA GLN A 385 7.32 -35.06 -13.30
C GLN A 385 7.62 -36.29 -14.12
#